data_AF-A0A356U0Z8-F1
#
_entry.id   AF-A0A356U0Z8-F1
#
_cell.length_a   1.000
_cell.length_b   1.000
_cell.length_c   1.000
_cell.angle_alpha   90.00
_cell.angle_beta   90.00
_cell.angle_gamma   90.00
#
_symmetry.space_group_name_H-M   'P 1'
#
loop_
_entity.id
_entity.type
_entity.pdbx_description
1 polymer ?
#
loop_
_entity_poly.entity_id
_entity_poly.type
_entity_poly.pdbx_seq_one_letter_code
_entity_poly.pdbx_strand_id
1 'polypeptide(L)'
;AGSLVIPLMLITLGVSIARLRLVELWPSLLFAVARLIVMFVVAKLIIWGLDLDGIMAGVIILQACMPVAVFNFLFATLYKREADRVAGIVLVSSLMMIIVLPLLVAYVKAG
;
A
#
# COMPACT_ATOMS: atom_id res chain seq x y z
N ALA A 1 -2.00 13.17 23.69
CA ALA A 1 -2.30 11.77 24.04
C ALA A 1 -2.37 10.79 22.84
N GLY A 2 -1.88 11.16 21.64
CA GLY A 2 -1.94 10.29 20.44
C GLY A 2 -0.63 9.61 20.03
N SER A 3 0.51 9.96 20.64
CA SER A 3 1.83 9.45 20.23
C SER A 3 2.04 7.95 20.49
N LEU A 4 1.30 7.38 21.44
CA LEU A 4 1.36 5.95 21.75
C LEU A 4 0.50 5.09 20.80
N VAL A 5 -0.42 5.71 20.05
CA VAL A 5 -1.37 4.97 19.19
C VAL A 5 -0.64 4.30 18.02
N ILE A 6 0.29 5.00 17.37
CA ILE A 6 1.06 4.45 16.24
C ILE A 6 1.95 3.27 16.68
N PRO A 7 2.76 3.37 17.75
CA PRO A 7 3.51 2.22 18.28
C PRO A 7 2.62 1.03 18.64
N LEU A 8 1.47 1.27 19.29
CA LEU A 8 0.54 0.20 19.66
C LEU A 8 -0.10 -0.46 18.43
N MET A 9 -0.43 0.31 17.39
CA MET A 9 -0.88 -0.22 16.10
C MET A 9 0.17 -1.14 15.48
N LEU A 10 1.44 -0.72 15.47
CA LEU A 10 2.54 -1.51 14.90
C LEU A 10 2.78 -2.80 15.69
N ILE A 11 2.71 -2.75 17.03
CA ILE A 11 2.79 -3.95 17.87
C ILE A 11 1.62 -4.90 17.61
N THR A 12 0.39 -4.38 17.54
CA THR A 12 -0.83 -5.18 17.29
C THR A 12 -0.80 -5.80 15.90
N LEU A 13 -0.32 -5.05 14.91
CA LEU A 13 -0.09 -5.54 13.56
C LEU A 13 0.93 -6.68 13.56
N GLY A 14 2.07 -6.52 14.25
CA GLY A 14 3.10 -7.55 14.38
C GLY A 14 2.59 -8.84 15.02
N VAL A 15 1.78 -8.74 16.08
CA VAL A 15 1.16 -9.91 16.73
C VAL A 15 0.12 -10.60 15.83
N SER A 16 -0.63 -9.83 15.04
CA SER A 16 -1.59 -10.39 14.07
C SER A 16 -0.88 -11.09 12.92
N ILE A 17 0.26 -10.55 12.47
CA ILE A 17 1.16 -11.20 11.49
C ILE A 17 1.68 -12.53 12.03
N ALA A 18 2.05 -12.62 13.31
CA ALA A 18 2.51 -13.88 13.91
C ALA A 18 1.43 -14.97 13.95
N ARG A 19 0.14 -14.60 13.84
CA ARG A 19 -1.01 -15.53 13.81
C ARG A 19 -1.59 -15.74 12.40
N LEU A 20 -1.08 -15.04 11.41
CA LEU A 20 -1.55 -15.08 10.03
C LEU A 20 -1.25 -16.45 9.41
N ARG A 21 -2.28 -17.14 8.91
CA ARG A 21 -2.12 -18.38 8.16
C ARG A 21 -1.70 -18.06 6.73
N LEU A 22 -0.71 -18.79 6.20
CA LEU A 22 -0.20 -18.63 4.82
C LEU A 22 -1.29 -18.67 3.74
N VAL A 23 -2.42 -19.35 4.00
CA VAL A 23 -3.58 -19.46 3.10
C VAL A 23 -4.25 -18.09 2.83
N GLU A 24 -4.16 -17.13 3.75
CA GLU A 24 -4.75 -15.79 3.57
C GLU A 24 -3.83 -14.80 2.85
N LEU A 25 -2.58 -15.16 2.58
CA LEU A 25 -1.63 -14.30 1.87
C LEU A 25 -1.92 -14.23 0.38
N TRP A 26 -2.44 -15.29 -0.24
CA TRP A 26 -2.67 -15.33 -1.68
C TRP A 26 -3.74 -14.34 -2.16
N PRO A 27 -4.92 -14.26 -1.52
CA PRO A 27 -5.89 -13.21 -1.82
C PRO A 27 -5.32 -11.81 -1.53
N SER A 28 -4.57 -11.67 -0.43
CA SER A 28 -3.99 -10.40 -0.01
C SER A 28 -2.99 -9.84 -1.03
N LEU A 29 -2.16 -10.72 -1.62
CA LEU A 29 -1.24 -10.38 -2.70
C LEU A 29 -1.99 -9.95 -3.96
N LEU A 30 -3.04 -10.68 -4.34
CA LEU A 30 -3.85 -10.33 -5.51
C LEU A 30 -4.48 -8.94 -5.35
N PHE A 31 -5.04 -8.62 -4.18
CA PHE A 31 -5.60 -7.30 -3.90
C PHE A 31 -4.53 -6.20 -3.90
N ALA A 32 -3.34 -6.46 -3.34
CA ALA A 32 -2.25 -5.49 -3.33
C ALA A 32 -1.75 -5.17 -4.76
N VAL A 33 -1.57 -6.20 -5.60
CA VAL A 33 -1.18 -6.05 -7.00
C VAL A 33 -2.27 -5.34 -7.81
N ALA A 34 -3.53 -5.78 -7.68
CA ALA A 34 -4.64 -5.17 -8.40
C ALA A 34 -4.79 -3.69 -8.05
N ARG A 35 -4.72 -3.34 -6.76
CA ARG A 35 -4.72 -1.94 -6.30
C ARG A 35 -3.61 -1.14 -6.97
N LEU A 36 -2.38 -1.65 -6.97
CA LEU A 36 -1.23 -0.97 -7.55
C LEU A 36 -1.42 -0.70 -9.04
N ILE A 37 -1.88 -1.70 -9.80
CA ILE A 37 -2.17 -1.56 -11.23
C ILE A 37 -3.25 -0.51 -11.46
N VAL A 38 -4.35 -0.57 -10.71
CA VAL A 38 -5.45 0.40 -10.82
C VAL A 38 -4.96 1.82 -10.54
N MET A 39 -4.21 2.01 -9.44
CA MET A 39 -3.70 3.33 -9.07
C MET A 39 -2.70 3.88 -10.10
N PHE A 40 -1.85 3.01 -10.68
CA PHE A 40 -0.92 3.41 -11.73
C PHE A 40 -1.64 3.86 -13.00
N VAL A 41 -2.67 3.12 -13.43
CA VAL A 41 -3.49 3.49 -14.60
C VAL A 41 -4.22 4.81 -14.35
N VAL A 42 -4.82 4.98 -13.17
CA VAL A 42 -5.50 6.23 -12.79
C VAL A 42 -4.52 7.40 -12.77
N ALA A 43 -3.32 7.23 -12.20
CA ALA A 43 -2.29 8.27 -12.20
C ALA A 43 -1.89 8.68 -13.63
N LYS A 44 -1.72 7.72 -14.54
CA LYS A 44 -1.44 8.00 -15.96
C LYS A 44 -2.58 8.76 -16.65
N LEU A 45 -3.83 8.38 -16.40
CA LEU A 45 -4.98 9.08 -16.98
C LEU A 45 -5.06 10.53 -16.49
N ILE A 46 -4.75 10.78 -15.22
CA ILE A 46 -4.70 12.13 -14.65
C ILE A 46 -3.57 12.95 -15.28
N ILE A 47 -2.37 12.37 -15.40
CA ILE A 47 -1.21 13.03 -16.03
C ILE A 47 -1.50 13.40 -17.47
N TRP A 48 -2.10 12.49 -18.24
CA TRP A 48 -2.49 12.72 -19.62
C TRP A 48 -3.61 13.77 -19.75
N GLY A 49 -4.62 13.73 -18.87
CA GLY A 49 -5.73 14.67 -18.91
C GLY A 49 -5.38 16.10 -18.46
N LEU A 50 -4.31 16.25 -17.68
CA LEU A 50 -3.83 17.54 -17.16
C LEU A 50 -2.55 18.03 -17.86
N ASP A 51 -2.05 17.30 -18.86
CA ASP A 51 -0.83 17.61 -19.60
C ASP A 51 0.37 17.90 -18.67
N LEU A 52 0.54 17.04 -17.66
CA LEU A 52 1.55 17.22 -16.63
C LEU A 52 2.87 16.57 -17.07
N ASP A 53 3.93 17.37 -17.13
CA ASP A 53 5.26 16.89 -17.53
C ASP A 53 6.30 16.93 -16.41
N GLY A 54 7.37 16.16 -16.62
CA GLY A 54 8.58 16.15 -15.79
C GLY A 54 8.32 15.72 -14.34
N ILE A 55 8.82 16.50 -13.39
CA ILE A 55 8.86 16.13 -11.97
C ILE A 55 7.45 15.95 -11.39
N MET A 56 6.46 16.74 -11.82
CA MET A 56 5.10 16.65 -11.29
C MET A 56 4.42 15.33 -11.64
N ALA A 57 4.58 14.85 -12.88
CA ALA A 57 4.10 13.54 -13.30
C ALA A 57 4.74 12.41 -12.47
N GLY A 58 6.05 12.52 -12.23
CA GLY A 58 6.80 11.59 -11.38
C GLY A 58 6.27 11.50 -9.95
N VAL A 59 6.04 12.65 -9.31
CA VAL A 59 5.51 12.72 -7.94
C VAL A 59 4.11 12.11 -7.87
N ILE A 60 3.23 12.37 -8.84
CA ILE A 60 1.87 11.81 -8.86
C ILE A 60 1.89 10.29 -8.94
N ILE A 61 2.70 9.72 -9.84
CA ILE A 61 2.84 8.27 -9.97
C ILE A 61 3.36 7.66 -8.66
N LEU A 62 4.39 8.25 -8.07
CA LEU A 62 4.99 7.76 -6.81
C LEU A 62 3.99 7.82 -5.65
N GLN A 63 3.24 8.92 -5.51
CA GLN A 63 2.25 9.09 -4.44
C GLN A 63 1.06 8.15 -4.62
N ALA A 64 0.56 7.99 -5.84
CA ALA A 64 -0.55 7.09 -6.14
C ALA A 64 -0.21 5.62 -5.85
N CYS A 65 1.04 5.24 -6.08
CA CYS A 65 1.51 3.88 -5.85
C CYS A 65 1.89 3.60 -4.39
N MET A 66 1.79 4.56 -3.46
CA MET A 66 2.21 4.36 -2.07
C MET A 66 1.47 3.20 -1.37
N PRO A 67 2.15 2.54 -0.41
CA PRO A 67 1.66 1.31 0.22
C PRO A 67 0.34 1.52 0.99
N VAL A 68 -0.32 0.42 1.38
CA VAL A 68 -1.62 0.48 2.04
C VAL A 68 -1.45 1.05 3.45
N ALA A 69 -2.31 1.99 3.82
CA ALA A 69 -2.24 2.64 5.12
C ALA A 69 -2.51 1.64 6.26
N VAL A 70 -1.64 1.65 7.29
CA VAL A 70 -1.81 0.90 8.55
C VAL A 70 -3.14 1.24 9.24
N PHE A 71 -3.69 2.43 8.96
CA PHE A 71 -4.97 2.87 9.50
C PHE A 71 -6.16 1.98 9.09
N ASN A 72 -6.10 1.36 7.90
CA ASN A 72 -7.13 0.39 7.48
C ASN A 72 -7.17 -0.83 8.41
N PHE A 73 -6.01 -1.26 8.93
CA PHE A 73 -5.94 -2.34 9.92
C PHE A 73 -6.57 -1.91 11.25
N LEU A 74 -6.36 -0.66 11.68
CA LEU A 74 -7.03 -0.15 12.88
C LEU A 74 -8.54 -0.17 12.73
N PHE A 75 -9.07 0.33 11.60
CA PHE A 75 -10.50 0.30 11.35
C PHE A 75 -11.04 -1.13 11.27
N ALA A 76 -10.34 -2.03 10.60
CA ALA A 76 -10.68 -3.45 10.56
C ALA A 76 -10.75 -4.07 11.97
N THR A 77 -9.83 -3.69 12.85
CA THR A 77 -9.79 -4.12 14.26
C THR A 77 -10.93 -3.50 15.08
N LEU A 78 -11.18 -2.20 14.92
CA LEU A 78 -12.26 -1.48 15.61
C LEU A 78 -13.65 -1.99 15.23
N TYR A 79 -13.86 -2.26 13.94
CA TYR A 79 -15.14 -2.75 13.40
C TYR A 79 -15.24 -4.28 13.34
N LYS A 80 -14.26 -5.02 13.90
CA LYS A 80 -14.21 -6.50 13.91
C LYS A 80 -14.41 -7.13 12.52
N ARG A 81 -13.83 -6.51 11.49
CA ARG A 81 -13.89 -7.00 10.11
C ARG A 81 -12.53 -7.50 9.67
N GLU A 82 -12.34 -8.82 9.67
CA GLU A 82 -11.21 -9.52 9.05
C GLU A 82 -9.84 -8.82 9.24
N ALA A 83 -9.52 -8.42 10.48
CA ALA A 83 -8.32 -7.64 10.79
C ALA A 83 -7.03 -8.36 10.36
N ASP A 84 -6.99 -9.69 10.46
CA ASP A 84 -5.87 -10.52 10.03
C ASP A 84 -5.64 -10.44 8.51
N ARG A 85 -6.71 -10.44 7.70
CA ARG A 85 -6.60 -10.28 6.25
C ARG A 85 -6.08 -8.89 5.88
N VAL A 86 -6.60 -7.84 6.52
CA VAL A 86 -6.14 -6.46 6.27
C VAL A 86 -4.69 -6.26 6.71
N ALA A 87 -4.27 -6.88 7.81
CA ALA A 87 -2.88 -6.91 8.24
C ALA A 87 -1.97 -7.56 7.19
N GLY A 88 -2.40 -8.68 6.61
CA GLY A 88 -1.71 -9.37 5.52
C GLY A 88 -1.53 -8.48 4.29
N ILE A 89 -2.59 -7.78 3.86
CA ILE A 89 -2.54 -6.84 2.73
C ILE A 89 -1.55 -5.70 2.99
N VAL A 90 -1.58 -5.11 4.20
CA VAL A 90 -0.66 -4.01 4.58
C VAL A 90 0.79 -4.51 4.55
N LEU A 91 1.08 -5.66 5.15
CA LEU A 91 2.41 -6.26 5.14
C LEU A 91 2.90 -6.55 3.71
N VAL A 92 2.10 -7.26 2.91
CA VAL A 92 2.46 -7.63 1.54
C VAL A 92 2.70 -6.40 0.68
N SER A 93 1.84 -5.38 0.77
CA SER A 93 2.04 -4.13 0.02
C SER A 93 3.31 -3.38 0.43
N SER A 94 3.69 -3.46 1.71
CA SER A 94 4.89 -2.82 2.24
C SER A 94 6.15 -3.56 1.79
N LEU A 95 6.13 -4.89 1.79
CA LEU A 95 7.22 -5.71 1.26
C LEU A 95 7.36 -5.57 -0.25
N MET A 96 6.25 -5.52 -0.99
CA MET A 96 6.25 -5.25 -2.43
C MET A 96 6.93 -3.92 -2.77
N MET A 97 6.76 -2.88 -1.94
CA MET A 97 7.39 -1.58 -2.18
C MET A 97 8.92 -1.61 -2.17
N ILE A 98 9.55 -2.59 -1.52
CA ILE A 98 11.02 -2.76 -1.58
C ILE A 98 11.47 -2.95 -3.04
N ILE A 99 10.65 -3.61 -3.87
CA ILE A 99 10.94 -3.90 -5.28
C ILE A 99 10.25 -2.89 -6.20
N VAL A 100 8.99 -2.53 -5.93
CA VAL A 100 8.21 -1.64 -6.79
C VAL A 100 8.75 -0.22 -6.79
N LEU A 101 9.15 0.31 -5.62
CA LEU A 101 9.61 1.69 -5.51
C LEU A 101 10.84 1.98 -6.39
N PRO A 102 11.92 1.18 -6.38
CA PRO A 102 13.06 1.42 -7.28
C PRO A 102 12.67 1.27 -8.75
N LEU A 103 11.76 0.36 -9.10
CA LEU A 103 11.25 0.23 -10.48
C LEU A 103 10.47 1.47 -10.92
N LEU A 104 9.60 2.01 -10.06
CA LEU A 104 8.82 3.22 -10.35
C LEU A 104 9.74 4.44 -10.49
N VAL A 105 10.74 4.59 -9.63
CA VAL A 105 11.72 5.68 -9.72
C VAL A 105 12.54 5.55 -11.01
N ALA A 106 12.98 4.35 -11.37
CA ALA A 106 13.68 4.12 -12.63
C ALA A 106 12.79 4.47 -13.85
N TYR A 107 11.51 4.11 -13.80
CA TYR A 107 10.54 4.44 -14.85
C TYR A 107 10.32 5.95 -14.98
N VAL A 108 10.10 6.65 -13.86
CA VAL A 108 9.89 8.10 -13.82
C VAL A 108 11.13 8.87 -14.27
N LYS A 109 12.35 8.35 -14.02
CA LYS A 109 13.59 8.99 -14.49
C LYS A 109 13.85 8.74 -15.99
N ALA A 110 13.27 7.68 -16.56
CA ALA A 110 13.49 7.28 -17.94
C ALA A 110 12.48 7.90 -18.94
N GLY A 111 11.34 8.40 -18.45
CA GLY A 111 10.38 9.21 -19.22
C GLY A 111 10.59 10.69 -18.97
#